data_AF-A0A183BRQ5-F1
#
_entry.id   AF-A0A183BRQ5-F1
#
_cell.length_a   1.000
_cell.length_b   1.000
_cell.length_c   1.000
_cell.angle_alpha   90.00
_cell.angle_beta   90.00
_cell.angle_gamma   90.00
#
_symmetry.space_group_name_H-M   'P 1'
#
loop_
_entity.id
_entity.type
_entity.pdbx_description
1 polymer ?
#
loop_
_entity_poly.entity_id
_entity_poly.type
_entity_poly.pdbx_seq_one_letter_code
_entity_poly.pdbx_strand_id
1 'polypeptide(L)'
;MNTPASYEPFLLADGEKKIVIEKDTKVPNAAVFTFNKEDHTLGNLLKHQLLKDPKVLFAGYRNPHPLEHKILLRIQTNPETTPVDALNNAMEDLVAEFSLLEERFRVLFQLKLTPTLTNCTFSGRHKREARRMNLFPFEKMFFLILLLNKNENK
;
A
#
# COMPACT_ATOMS: atom_id res chain seq x y z
N MET A 1 19.73 29.93 -19.19
CA MET A 1 19.27 28.56 -18.88
C MET A 1 17.81 28.64 -18.46
N ASN A 2 16.92 27.83 -19.02
CA ASN A 2 15.47 27.84 -18.74
C ASN A 2 15.04 26.55 -17.99
N THR A 3 15.93 26.00 -17.17
CA THR A 3 15.67 24.77 -16.44
C THR A 3 15.00 25.13 -15.12
N PRO A 4 13.85 24.52 -14.78
CA PRO A 4 13.22 24.72 -13.48
C PRO A 4 14.13 24.25 -12.34
N ALA A 5 13.90 24.77 -11.14
CA ALA A 5 14.67 24.35 -9.97
C ALA A 5 14.32 22.92 -9.55
N SER A 6 15.30 22.16 -9.06
CA SER A 6 15.14 20.74 -8.72
C SER A 6 14.09 20.45 -7.63
N TYR A 7 13.68 21.45 -6.85
CA TYR A 7 12.72 21.31 -5.76
C TYR A 7 11.26 21.54 -6.18
N GLU A 8 11.04 22.14 -7.35
CA GLU A 8 9.72 22.41 -7.88
C GLU A 8 8.81 21.19 -8.05
N PRO A 9 9.30 19.96 -8.31
CA PRO A 9 8.43 18.79 -8.46
C PRO A 9 7.65 18.38 -7.22
N PHE A 10 8.18 18.64 -6.03
CA PHE A 10 7.63 18.10 -4.77
C PHE A 10 7.25 19.18 -3.74
N LEU A 11 7.85 20.38 -3.80
CA LEU A 11 7.44 21.50 -2.95
C LEU A 11 6.24 22.22 -3.54
N LEU A 12 5.23 22.45 -2.70
CA LEU A 12 4.07 23.27 -3.05
C LEU A 12 4.44 24.75 -2.89
N ALA A 13 3.95 25.59 -3.79
CA ALA A 13 4.11 27.03 -3.68
C ALA A 13 3.15 27.62 -2.63
N ASP A 14 3.49 28.81 -2.12
CA ASP A 14 2.66 29.52 -1.15
C ASP A 14 1.26 29.81 -1.73
N GLY A 15 0.23 29.15 -1.16
CA GLY A 15 -1.17 29.26 -1.59
C GLY A 15 -1.68 28.15 -2.51
N GLU A 16 -0.83 27.22 -2.94
CA GLU A 16 -1.25 26.05 -3.72
C GLU A 16 -1.80 24.94 -2.80
N LYS A 17 -2.99 24.42 -3.12
CA LYS A 17 -3.55 23.26 -2.42
C LYS A 17 -3.01 21.97 -3.02
N LYS A 18 -2.78 20.95 -2.18
CA LYS A 18 -2.34 19.62 -2.64
C LYS A 18 -3.38 18.93 -3.52
N ILE A 19 -4.64 19.03 -3.11
CA ILE A 19 -5.77 18.37 -3.77
C ILE A 19 -6.82 19.42 -4.11
N VAL A 20 -7.26 19.43 -5.37
CA VAL A 20 -8.39 20.22 -5.85
C VAL A 20 -9.43 19.26 -6.41
N ILE A 21 -10.68 19.43 -5.98
CA ILE A 21 -11.79 18.54 -6.34
C ILE A 21 -12.71 19.30 -7.29
N GLU A 22 -12.92 18.73 -8.46
CA GLU A 22 -13.85 19.25 -9.47
C GLU A 22 -14.92 18.19 -9.74
N LYS A 23 -16.19 18.55 -9.61
CA LYS A 23 -17.29 17.64 -9.95
C LYS A 23 -17.48 17.64 -11.47
N ASP A 24 -17.56 16.46 -12.07
CA ASP A 24 -17.78 16.33 -13.51
C ASP A 24 -19.27 16.54 -13.81
N THR A 25 -19.59 17.37 -14.79
CA THR A 25 -20.97 17.63 -15.22
C THR A 25 -21.45 16.65 -16.29
N LYS A 26 -20.52 15.91 -16.94
CA LYS A 26 -20.83 15.04 -18.08
C LYS A 26 -21.39 13.69 -17.66
N VAL A 27 -20.99 13.20 -16.49
CA VAL A 27 -21.33 11.86 -16.00
C VAL A 27 -21.87 11.97 -14.58
N PRO A 28 -22.99 11.30 -14.25
CA PRO A 28 -23.53 11.35 -12.89
C PRO A 28 -22.56 10.71 -11.90
N ASN A 29 -22.47 11.30 -10.71
CA ASN A 29 -21.66 10.80 -9.59
C ASN A 29 -20.17 10.58 -9.94
N ALA A 30 -19.62 11.47 -10.76
CA ALA A 30 -18.21 11.48 -11.12
C ALA A 30 -17.51 12.74 -10.60
N ALA A 31 -16.26 12.57 -10.16
CA ALA A 31 -15.40 13.65 -9.73
C ALA A 31 -13.99 13.49 -10.31
N VAL A 32 -13.36 14.62 -10.60
CA VAL A 32 -11.97 14.73 -11.02
C VAL A 32 -11.19 15.34 -9.88
N PHE A 33 -10.23 14.58 -9.37
CA PHE A 33 -9.29 14.98 -8.34
C PHE A 33 -7.98 15.39 -9.01
N THR A 34 -7.59 16.62 -8.79
CA THR A 34 -6.29 17.15 -9.20
C THR A 34 -5.32 17.04 -8.03
N PHE A 35 -4.27 16.25 -8.20
CA PHE A 35 -3.14 16.17 -7.27
C PHE A 35 -1.98 16.99 -7.82
N ASN A 36 -1.57 18.00 -7.07
CA ASN A 36 -0.43 18.85 -7.42
C ASN A 36 0.85 18.27 -6.80
N LYS A 37 1.97 18.39 -7.52
CA LYS A 37 3.29 17.92 -7.09
C LYS A 37 3.31 16.42 -6.78
N GLU A 38 2.69 15.64 -7.66
CA GLU A 38 2.57 14.18 -7.53
C GLU A 38 2.78 13.49 -8.87
N ASP A 39 3.30 12.26 -8.81
CA ASP A 39 3.71 11.46 -9.95
C ASP A 39 2.98 10.12 -10.03
N HIS A 40 3.28 9.35 -11.09
CA HIS A 40 2.67 8.06 -11.39
C HIS A 40 2.72 7.07 -10.22
N THR A 41 3.63 7.26 -9.28
CA THR A 41 3.73 6.51 -8.02
C THR A 41 2.41 6.53 -7.26
N LEU A 42 1.89 7.71 -6.94
CA LEU A 42 0.63 7.86 -6.21
C LEU A 42 -0.58 7.56 -7.13
N GLY A 43 -0.56 8.08 -8.36
CA GLY A 43 -1.67 7.93 -9.29
C GLY A 43 -1.99 6.46 -9.62
N ASN A 44 -0.94 5.65 -9.88
CA ASN A 44 -1.12 4.24 -10.19
C ASN A 44 -1.57 3.45 -8.96
N LEU A 45 -1.01 3.75 -7.79
CA LEU A 45 -1.38 3.10 -6.54
C LEU A 45 -2.86 3.30 -6.21
N LEU A 46 -3.33 4.55 -6.22
CA LEU A 46 -4.73 4.89 -5.95
C LEU A 46 -5.68 4.26 -6.98
N LYS A 47 -5.32 4.30 -8.26
CA LYS A 47 -6.11 3.66 -9.33
C LYS A 47 -6.31 2.17 -9.03
N HIS A 48 -5.25 1.45 -8.68
CA HIS A 48 -5.36 0.02 -8.41
C HIS A 48 -6.21 -0.27 -7.19
N GLN A 49 -6.09 0.52 -6.12
CA GLN A 49 -6.92 0.34 -4.93
C GLN A 49 -8.40 0.59 -5.24
N LEU A 50 -8.72 1.69 -5.91
CA LEU A 50 -10.10 2.04 -6.26
C LEU A 50 -10.76 1.00 -7.17
N LEU A 51 -9.99 0.32 -8.03
CA LEU A 51 -10.51 -0.75 -8.88
C LEU A 51 -10.77 -2.06 -8.13
N LYS A 52 -10.25 -2.23 -6.90
CA LYS A 52 -10.59 -3.38 -6.05
C LYS A 52 -12.01 -3.26 -5.51
N ASP A 53 -12.52 -2.04 -5.34
CA ASP A 53 -13.84 -1.78 -4.77
C ASP A 53 -14.97 -1.99 -5.78
N PRO A 54 -15.94 -2.87 -5.52
CA PRO A 54 -17.05 -3.13 -6.45
C PRO A 54 -18.04 -1.94 -6.55
N LYS A 55 -17.94 -0.97 -5.64
CA LYS A 55 -18.77 0.25 -5.62
C LYS A 55 -18.27 1.30 -6.62
N VAL A 56 -17.03 1.17 -7.07
CA VAL A 56 -16.40 2.07 -8.04
C VAL A 56 -16.63 1.49 -9.44
N LEU A 57 -17.29 2.27 -10.30
CA LEU A 57 -17.56 1.88 -11.68
C LEU A 57 -16.37 2.17 -12.59
N PHE A 58 -15.70 3.29 -12.35
CA PHE A 58 -14.55 3.71 -13.13
C PHE A 58 -13.55 4.46 -12.27
N ALA A 59 -12.29 4.07 -12.37
CA ALA A 59 -11.16 4.80 -11.81
C ALA A 59 -10.03 4.84 -12.83
N GLY A 60 -9.54 6.03 -13.13
CA GLY A 60 -8.44 6.22 -14.06
C GLY A 60 -7.72 7.52 -13.81
N TYR A 61 -6.40 7.53 -13.94
CA TYR A 61 -5.60 8.74 -13.82
C TYR A 61 -4.85 9.02 -15.11
N ARG A 62 -4.50 10.29 -15.32
CA ARG A 62 -3.61 10.72 -16.39
C ARG A 62 -2.72 11.86 -15.92
N ASN A 63 -1.51 11.89 -16.44
CA ASN A 63 -0.64 13.06 -16.39
C ASN A 63 -0.90 13.90 -17.67
N PRO A 64 -1.35 15.16 -17.57
CA PRO A 64 -1.62 16.00 -18.73
C PRO A 64 -0.34 16.36 -19.52
N HIS A 65 0.79 16.56 -18.84
CA HIS A 65 2.06 16.89 -19.48
C HIS A 65 3.26 16.46 -18.61
N PRO A 66 4.26 15.74 -19.14
CA PRO A 66 5.39 15.23 -18.35
C PRO A 66 6.24 16.28 -17.62
N LEU A 67 6.29 17.51 -18.13
CA LEU A 67 7.01 18.63 -17.51
C LEU A 67 6.29 19.22 -16.28
N GLU A 68 5.00 18.93 -16.11
CA GLU A 68 4.22 19.39 -14.97
C GLU A 68 3.93 18.20 -14.06
N HIS A 69 4.38 18.28 -12.81
CA HIS A 69 4.11 17.27 -11.79
C HIS A 69 2.69 17.42 -11.25
N LYS A 70 1.70 17.06 -12.08
CA LYS A 70 0.28 17.14 -11.74
C LYS A 70 -0.45 15.91 -12.27
N ILE A 71 -1.33 15.36 -11.46
CA ILE A 71 -2.13 14.19 -11.83
C ILE A 71 -3.61 14.50 -11.74
N LEU A 72 -4.33 14.06 -12.76
CA LEU A 72 -5.79 14.13 -12.82
C LEU A 72 -6.33 12.71 -12.64
N LEU A 73 -6.93 12.44 -11.48
CA LEU A 73 -7.61 11.19 -11.16
C LEU A 73 -9.11 11.37 -11.33
N ARG A 74 -9.73 10.57 -12.18
CA ARG A 74 -11.17 10.55 -12.40
C ARG A 74 -11.77 9.32 -11.74
N ILE A 75 -12.78 9.55 -10.91
CA ILE A 75 -13.49 8.49 -10.17
C ILE A 75 -14.98 8.62 -10.49
N GLN A 76 -15.61 7.48 -10.75
CA GLN A 76 -17.06 7.34 -10.90
C GLN A 76 -17.53 6.21 -9.98
N THR A 77 -18.52 6.50 -9.15
CA THR A 77 -19.08 5.55 -8.19
C THR A 77 -20.55 5.29 -8.44
N ASN A 78 -21.05 4.19 -7.89
CA ASN A 78 -22.48 3.93 -7.78
C ASN A 78 -23.18 5.04 -6.99
N PRO A 79 -24.48 5.31 -7.25
CA PRO A 79 -25.23 6.39 -6.59
C PRO A 79 -25.34 6.25 -5.07
N GLU A 80 -25.06 5.06 -4.53
CA GLU A 80 -25.04 4.79 -3.08
C GLU A 80 -23.82 5.37 -2.36
N THR A 81 -22.74 5.72 -3.06
CA THR A 81 -21.48 6.17 -2.45
C THR A 81 -20.92 7.37 -3.20
N THR A 82 -20.38 8.35 -2.47
CA THR A 82 -19.75 9.50 -3.09
C THR A 82 -18.32 9.17 -3.54
N PRO A 83 -17.81 9.79 -4.61
CA PRO A 83 -16.44 9.54 -5.08
C PRO A 83 -15.38 10.01 -4.07
N VAL A 84 -15.73 10.93 -3.17
CA VAL A 84 -14.85 11.38 -2.08
C VAL A 84 -14.73 10.30 -1.02
N ASP A 85 -15.84 9.69 -0.61
CA ASP A 85 -15.84 8.61 0.38
C ASP A 85 -15.09 7.38 -0.15
N ALA A 86 -15.29 7.03 -1.42
CA ALA A 86 -14.56 5.95 -2.07
C ALA A 86 -13.04 6.19 -2.07
N LEU A 87 -12.61 7.43 -2.30
CA LEU A 87 -11.20 7.80 -2.24
C LEU A 87 -10.63 7.69 -0.81
N ASN A 88 -11.37 8.15 0.20
CA ASN A 88 -10.95 8.05 1.59
C ASN A 88 -10.81 6.60 2.04
N ASN A 89 -11.80 5.76 1.74
CA ASN A 89 -11.76 4.33 2.07
C ASN A 89 -10.54 3.65 1.40
N ALA A 90 -10.29 3.94 0.12
CA ALA A 90 -9.12 3.41 -0.58
C ALA A 90 -7.80 3.87 0.07
N MET A 91 -7.72 5.10 0.56
CA MET A 91 -6.53 5.58 1.29
C MET A 91 -6.33 4.85 2.62
N GLU A 92 -7.40 4.68 3.40
CA GLU A 92 -7.36 3.96 4.67
C GLU A 92 -6.92 2.50 4.49
N ASP A 93 -7.44 1.82 3.48
CA ASP A 93 -7.05 0.45 3.15
C ASP A 93 -5.58 0.35 2.74
N LEU A 94 -5.08 1.31 1.94
CA LEU A 94 -3.66 1.34 1.56
C LEU A 94 -2.75 1.53 2.77
N VAL A 95 -3.12 2.41 3.70
CA VAL A 95 -2.36 2.62 4.93
C VAL A 95 -2.31 1.32 5.75
N ALA A 96 -3.45 0.63 5.89
CA ALA A 96 -3.52 -0.65 6.59
C ALA A 96 -2.67 -1.75 5.91
N GLU A 97 -2.71 -1.85 4.57
CA GLU A 97 -1.89 -2.78 3.80
C GLU A 97 -0.38 -2.52 4.02
N PHE A 98 0.05 -1.25 4.02
CA PHE A 98 1.45 -0.91 4.26
C PHE A 98 1.90 -1.15 5.69
N SER A 99 1.08 -0.85 6.70
CA SER A 99 1.40 -1.16 8.10
C SER A 99 1.60 -2.66 8.32
N LEU A 100 0.73 -3.49 7.74
CA LEU A 100 0.87 -4.95 7.80
C LEU A 100 2.14 -5.44 7.09
N LEU A 101 2.48 -4.84 5.94
CA LEU A 101 3.70 -5.15 5.22
C LEU A 101 4.95 -4.80 6.03
N GLU A 102 4.97 -3.63 6.66
CA GLU A 102 6.08 -3.17 7.50
C GLU A 102 6.33 -4.10 8.68
N GLU A 103 5.28 -4.48 9.41
CA GLU A 103 5.37 -5.42 10.54
C GLU A 103 5.94 -6.77 10.10
N ARG A 104 5.40 -7.33 9.03
CA ARG A 104 5.86 -8.62 8.48
C ARG A 104 7.31 -8.54 8.02
N PHE A 105 7.67 -7.46 7.34
CA PHE A 105 9.03 -7.23 6.89
C PHE A 105 10.01 -7.14 8.07
N ARG A 106 9.64 -6.42 9.13
CA ARG A 106 10.46 -6.27 10.34
C ARG A 106 10.70 -7.61 11.04
N VAL A 107 9.66 -8.42 11.20
CA VAL A 107 9.78 -9.77 11.79
C VAL A 107 10.69 -10.66 10.95
N LEU A 108 10.50 -10.69 9.62
CA LEU A 108 11.33 -11.48 8.72
C LEU A 108 12.80 -11.02 8.71
N PHE A 109 13.03 -9.71 8.80
CA PHE A 109 14.36 -9.13 8.83
C PHE A 109 15.10 -9.51 10.12
N GLN A 110 14.42 -9.45 11.27
CA GLN A 110 14.99 -9.91 12.55
C GLN A 110 15.33 -11.41 12.54
N LEU A 111 14.44 -12.25 12.01
CA LEU A 111 14.66 -13.69 11.90
C LEU A 111 15.86 -14.07 11.02
N LYS A 112 16.15 -13.28 9.97
CA LYS A 112 17.32 -13.48 9.10
C LYS A 112 18.63 -13.02 9.74
N LEU A 113 18.59 -11.97 10.57
CA LEU A 113 19.77 -11.40 11.21
C LEU A 113 20.19 -12.15 12.46
N THR A 114 19.30 -12.90 13.10
CA THR A 114 19.71 -13.88 14.11
C THR A 114 20.30 -15.10 13.39
N PRO A 115 21.63 -15.35 13.43
CA PRO A 115 22.12 -16.67 13.10
C PRO A 115 21.47 -17.60 14.10
N THR A 116 20.60 -18.49 13.63
CA THR A 116 20.11 -19.58 14.45
C THR A 116 21.34 -20.25 15.03
N LEU A 117 21.45 -20.26 16.36
CA LEU A 117 22.38 -21.14 17.06
C LEU A 117 21.95 -22.57 16.72
N THR A 118 22.40 -23.09 15.57
CA THR A 118 22.36 -24.51 15.22
C THR A 118 23.38 -25.21 16.10
N ASN A 119 23.08 -25.26 17.40
CA ASN A 119 23.69 -26.13 18.40
C ASN A 119 22.64 -26.47 19.46
N CYS A 120 21.39 -26.71 19.04
CA CYS A 120 20.59 -27.71 19.75
C CYS A 120 21.11 -29.07 19.30
N THR A 121 21.98 -29.67 20.09
CA THR A 121 22.33 -31.08 20.00
C THR A 121 21.03 -31.88 20.08
N PHE A 122 20.49 -32.25 18.92
CA PHE A 122 19.35 -33.15 18.80
C PHE A 122 19.82 -34.53 19.23
N SER A 123 19.75 -34.79 20.54
CA SER A 123 19.91 -36.12 21.12
C SER A 123 18.89 -37.04 20.47
N GLY A 124 19.39 -38.14 19.89
CA GLY A 124 18.67 -38.93 18.91
C GLY A 124 17.34 -39.53 19.40
N ARG A 125 16.30 -39.30 18.61
CA ARG A 125 15.36 -40.30 18.07
C ARG A 125 14.45 -39.60 17.05
N HIS A 126 14.06 -40.31 15.99
CA HIS A 126 13.29 -39.86 14.81
C HIS A 126 14.08 -39.24 13.64
N LYS A 127 15.00 -40.04 13.07
CA LYS A 127 15.35 -39.95 11.64
C LYS A 127 14.29 -40.72 10.84
N ARG A 128 13.24 -40.05 10.32
CA ARG A 128 12.44 -40.52 9.15
C ARG A 128 11.29 -39.57 8.76
N GLU A 129 11.45 -38.25 8.82
CA GLU A 129 10.38 -37.37 8.27
C GLU A 129 10.85 -35.99 7.79
N ALA A 130 12.12 -35.85 7.43
CA ALA A 130 12.73 -34.59 6.98
C ALA A 130 13.20 -34.62 5.51
N ARG A 131 12.46 -35.33 4.63
CA ARG A 131 12.63 -35.23 3.16
C ARG A 131 11.32 -34.95 2.41
N ARG A 132 10.25 -34.58 3.13
CA ARG A 132 8.96 -34.17 2.58
C ARG A 132 8.49 -32.88 3.25
N MET A 133 9.34 -31.84 3.25
CA MET A 133 8.90 -30.50 3.65
C MET A 133 9.46 -29.44 2.70
N ASN A 134 9.23 -29.65 1.40
CA ASN A 134 9.17 -28.56 0.42
C ASN A 134 7.71 -28.11 0.28
N LEU A 135 7.13 -27.63 1.38
CA LEU A 135 5.95 -26.76 1.44
C LEU A 135 5.65 -26.53 2.92
N PHE A 136 6.30 -25.56 3.55
CA PHE A 136 5.87 -25.13 4.88
C PHE A 136 4.80 -24.05 4.70
N PRO A 137 3.54 -24.32 5.08
CA PRO A 137 2.43 -23.41 4.84
C PRO A 137 2.45 -22.26 5.84
N PHE A 138 1.92 -21.12 5.40
CA PHE A 138 1.76 -19.82 6.05
C PHE A 138 1.22 -19.85 7.50
N GLU A 139 0.59 -20.93 7.96
CA GLU A 139 -0.07 -20.98 9.27
C GLU A 139 0.89 -21.25 10.45
N LYS A 140 2.05 -21.88 10.23
CA LYS A 140 2.97 -22.21 11.34
C LYS A 140 3.77 -21.03 11.88
N MET A 141 3.82 -19.92 11.16
CA MET A 141 4.50 -18.70 11.61
C MET A 141 3.69 -17.96 12.69
N PHE A 142 2.36 -18.06 12.64
CA PHE A 142 1.47 -17.46 13.65
C PHE A 142 1.58 -18.17 15.01
N PHE A 143 1.76 -19.49 15.00
CA PHE A 143 1.90 -20.29 16.22
C PHE A 143 3.22 -20.03 16.96
N LEU A 144 4.30 -19.70 16.23
CA LEU A 144 5.60 -19.41 16.82
C LEU A 144 5.63 -18.03 17.50
N ILE A 145 4.93 -17.04 16.94
CA ILE A 145 4.81 -15.69 17.53
C ILE A 145 3.95 -15.73 18.81
N LEU A 146 2.85 -16.50 18.81
CA LEU A 146 2.01 -16.69 20.01
C LEU A 146 2.75 -17.42 21.14
N LEU A 147 3.63 -18.38 20.81
CA LEU A 147 4.43 -19.09 21.80
C LEU A 147 5.54 -18.22 22.41
N LEU A 148 6.14 -17.32 21.64
CA LEU A 148 7.16 -16.40 22.14
C LEU A 148 6.57 -15.36 23.10
N ASN A 149 5.39 -14.80 22.80
CA ASN A 149 4.73 -13.83 23.68
C ASN A 149 4.21 -14.41 25.01
N LYS A 150 4.06 -15.74 25.10
CA LYS A 150 3.57 -16.39 26.33
C LYS A 150 4.67 -16.64 27.38
N ASN A 151 5.94 -16.54 26.97
CA ASN A 151 7.09 -16.74 27.86
C ASN A 151 7.61 -15.45 28.51
N GLU A 152 7.15 -14.27 28.09
CA GLU A 152 7.57 -12.99 28.71
C GLU A 152 6.72 -12.59 29.93
N ASN A 153 5.60 -13.28 30.21
CA ASN A 153 4.70 -12.99 31.33
C ASN A 153 4.75 -14.05 32.46
N LYS A 154 5.94 -14.58 32.77
CA LYS A 154 6.17 -15.46 33.92
C LYS A 154 7.42 -15.08 34.70
#